data_AF-A0A3D2P905-F1
#
_entry.id   AF-A0A3D2P905-F1
#
_cell.length_a   1.000
_cell.length_b   1.000
_cell.length_c   1.000
_cell.angle_alpha   90.00
_cell.angle_beta   90.00
_cell.angle_gamma   90.00
#
_symmetry.space_group_name_H-M   'P 1'
#
loop_
_entity.id
_entity.type
_entity.pdbx_description
1 polymer ?
#
loop_
_entity_poly.entity_id
_entity_poly.type
_entity_poly.pdbx_seq_one_letter_code
_entity_poly.pdbx_strand_id
1 'polypeptide(L)'
;MYNQGVQILGTINLDMIAWWKPGIKYDLNIITNTKSQWLSDYLTQISTKYVSMPLDRMTNDNAWWGDHSSFWDYGYTAVMTFEAYPPWSGSDFNLYYHTPEDTLDKLDLDFALKNTKTCIATVCELADPYNLPTKITLLEPDGKNDTVKWGEKYNILWSRTTNQISLSYAPGIDGEKNPIVTCDGSLEKYEWDTSSTPQGEYYIYAKDEVNGDSDWSSGPLTVLAGELRVYVYPNPYYPFKDNQLIFVGLPDYAQLRIYSLTGELRFEREIYSQFRWSWEGKIENNEKVASGIYIYTVTDGNN
;
A
#
# COMPACT_ATOMS: atom_id res chain seq x y z
N MET A 1 8.17 -27.89 -14.30
CA MET A 1 8.43 -26.54 -14.82
C MET A 1 8.14 -26.44 -16.31
N TYR A 2 8.93 -27.08 -17.20
CA TYR A 2 8.69 -27.01 -18.66
C TYR A 2 7.28 -27.47 -19.09
N ASN A 3 6.87 -28.69 -18.72
CA ASN A 3 5.53 -29.22 -19.03
C ASN A 3 4.37 -28.45 -18.36
N GLN A 4 4.66 -27.53 -17.45
CA GLN A 4 3.68 -26.67 -16.77
C GLN A 4 3.63 -25.26 -17.38
N GLY A 5 4.41 -24.98 -18.43
CA GLY A 5 4.46 -23.67 -19.07
C GLY A 5 5.07 -22.57 -18.19
N VAL A 6 5.85 -22.92 -17.18
CA VAL A 6 6.49 -21.94 -16.29
C VAL A 6 7.50 -21.11 -17.08
N GLN A 7 7.35 -19.78 -17.02
CA GLN A 7 8.32 -18.85 -17.58
C GLN A 7 9.51 -18.71 -16.63
N ILE A 8 10.68 -19.15 -17.07
CA ILE A 8 11.95 -18.99 -16.36
C ILE A 8 12.76 -17.96 -17.11
N LEU A 9 12.98 -16.79 -16.50
CA LEU A 9 13.70 -15.67 -17.13
C LEU A 9 15.21 -15.96 -17.22
N GLY A 10 15.77 -16.60 -16.21
CA GLY A 10 17.18 -17.00 -16.19
C GLY A 10 17.49 -17.90 -14.99
N THR A 11 18.51 -18.75 -15.14
CA THR A 11 19.00 -19.64 -14.08
C THR A 11 20.48 -19.40 -13.83
N ILE A 12 20.87 -19.35 -12.56
CA ILE A 12 22.27 -19.29 -12.14
C ILE A 12 22.57 -20.60 -11.41
N ASN A 13 23.36 -21.46 -12.03
CA ASN A 13 23.78 -22.73 -11.44
C ASN A 13 25.08 -22.52 -10.65
N LEU A 14 25.10 -22.90 -9.38
CA LEU A 14 26.28 -22.80 -8.52
C LEU A 14 26.80 -24.21 -8.29
N ASP A 15 27.96 -24.51 -8.86
CA ASP A 15 28.59 -25.82 -8.75
C ASP A 15 30.06 -25.56 -8.46
N MET A 16 30.53 -25.97 -7.28
CA MET A 16 31.88 -25.69 -6.76
C MET A 16 32.25 -24.19 -6.78
N ILE A 17 32.06 -23.51 -5.65
CA ILE A 17 32.24 -22.04 -5.55
C ILE A 17 33.19 -21.62 -4.44
N ALA A 18 33.97 -22.54 -3.88
CA ALA A 18 34.60 -22.36 -2.58
C ALA A 18 36.08 -22.76 -2.52
N TRP A 19 36.62 -23.45 -3.51
CA TRP A 19 38.04 -23.75 -3.59
C TRP A 19 38.81 -22.54 -4.12
N TRP A 20 39.66 -21.98 -3.28
CA TRP A 20 40.71 -21.09 -3.71
C TRP A 20 41.94 -21.29 -2.81
N LYS A 21 43.13 -21.08 -3.36
CA LYS A 21 44.38 -21.07 -2.58
C LYS A 21 45.39 -20.08 -3.17
N PRO A 22 46.36 -19.61 -2.37
CA PRO A 22 47.47 -18.82 -2.90
C PRO A 22 48.19 -19.55 -4.06
N GLY A 23 48.45 -18.82 -5.14
CA GLY A 23 49.15 -19.33 -6.33
C GLY A 23 48.24 -19.79 -7.48
N ILE A 24 46.92 -19.75 -7.31
CA ILE A 24 45.96 -19.87 -8.42
C ILE A 24 45.19 -18.56 -8.62
N LYS A 25 44.56 -18.41 -9.79
CA LYS A 25 43.79 -17.22 -10.14
C LYS A 25 42.62 -17.04 -9.16
N TYR A 26 42.37 -15.80 -8.75
CA TYR A 26 41.27 -15.45 -7.85
C TYR A 26 40.11 -14.90 -8.69
N ASP A 27 39.23 -15.77 -9.16
CA ASP A 27 38.11 -15.42 -10.02
C ASP A 27 36.99 -16.47 -9.94
N LEU A 28 35.76 -16.02 -10.17
CA LEU A 28 34.64 -16.92 -10.42
C LEU A 28 34.45 -17.08 -11.91
N ASN A 29 34.52 -18.31 -12.40
CA ASN A 29 34.28 -18.60 -13.81
C ASN A 29 32.77 -18.66 -14.08
N ILE A 30 32.33 -18.03 -15.15
CA ILE A 30 30.95 -18.02 -15.64
C ILE A 30 30.92 -18.67 -17.01
N ILE A 31 30.41 -19.90 -17.06
CA ILE A 31 30.20 -20.65 -18.29
C ILE A 31 28.79 -20.33 -18.80
N THR A 32 28.71 -19.87 -20.04
CA THR A 32 27.47 -19.48 -20.73
C THR A 32 27.42 -20.08 -22.13
N ASN A 33 26.23 -20.19 -22.72
CA ASN A 33 26.08 -20.36 -24.16
C ASN A 33 25.76 -19.02 -24.83
N THR A 34 25.77 -19.00 -26.17
CA THR A 34 25.50 -17.84 -27.01
C THR A 34 24.16 -17.17 -26.65
N LYS A 35 23.12 -17.97 -26.35
CA LYS A 35 21.78 -17.45 -26.01
C LYS A 35 21.71 -16.85 -24.60
N SER A 36 22.61 -17.24 -23.71
CA SER A 36 22.59 -16.84 -22.30
C SER A 36 23.62 -15.78 -21.94
N GLN A 37 24.38 -15.26 -22.91
CA GLN A 37 25.43 -14.27 -22.67
C GLN A 37 24.94 -13.04 -21.91
N TRP A 38 23.71 -12.59 -22.19
CA TRP A 38 23.10 -11.45 -21.50
C TRP A 38 23.09 -11.62 -19.97
N LEU A 39 22.86 -12.84 -19.48
CA LEU A 39 22.84 -13.15 -18.05
C LEU A 39 24.26 -13.12 -17.46
N SER A 40 25.24 -13.60 -18.22
CA SER A 40 26.66 -13.50 -17.83
C SER A 40 27.17 -12.04 -17.81
N ASP A 41 26.72 -11.22 -18.76
CA ASP A 41 27.02 -9.78 -18.81
C ASP A 41 26.41 -9.07 -17.60
N TYR A 42 25.18 -9.44 -17.25
CA TYR A 42 24.47 -8.86 -16.12
C TYR A 42 25.12 -9.23 -14.78
N LEU A 43 25.50 -10.50 -14.56
CA LEU A 43 26.30 -10.94 -13.41
C LEU A 43 27.58 -10.10 -13.24
N THR A 44 28.25 -9.79 -14.35
CA THR A 44 29.48 -8.97 -14.35
C THR A 44 29.21 -7.55 -13.84
N GLN A 45 28.12 -6.94 -14.31
CA GLN A 45 27.71 -5.60 -13.87
C GLN A 45 27.33 -5.59 -12.39
N ILE A 46 26.56 -6.56 -11.94
CA ILE A 46 26.14 -6.69 -10.53
C ILE A 46 27.32 -6.94 -9.60
N SER A 47 28.24 -7.83 -9.97
CA SER A 47 29.48 -8.03 -9.20
C SER A 47 30.25 -6.71 -9.07
N THR A 48 30.45 -6.00 -10.17
CA THR A 48 31.16 -4.70 -10.17
C THR A 48 30.49 -3.69 -9.25
N LYS A 49 29.15 -3.66 -9.21
CA LYS A 49 28.35 -2.73 -8.40
C LYS A 49 28.39 -3.03 -6.91
N TYR A 50 28.31 -4.32 -6.52
CA TYR A 50 28.00 -4.69 -5.12
C TYR A 50 29.08 -5.50 -4.40
N VAL A 51 29.96 -6.19 -5.11
CA VAL A 51 30.85 -7.20 -4.50
C VAL A 51 32.32 -7.00 -4.88
N SER A 52 32.58 -6.50 -6.09
CA SER A 52 33.91 -6.42 -6.70
C SER A 52 34.63 -7.78 -6.78
N MET A 53 33.87 -8.87 -6.99
CA MET A 53 34.42 -10.20 -7.23
C MET A 53 34.95 -10.27 -8.68
N PRO A 54 36.24 -10.60 -8.93
CA PRO A 54 36.73 -10.83 -10.27
C PRO A 54 36.00 -12.01 -10.91
N LEU A 55 35.49 -11.82 -12.12
CA LEU A 55 34.79 -12.85 -12.87
C LEU A 55 35.54 -13.10 -14.18
N ASP A 56 35.60 -14.36 -14.60
CA ASP A 56 36.03 -14.74 -15.95
C ASP A 56 34.88 -15.41 -16.68
N ARG A 57 34.69 -15.10 -17.95
CA ARG A 57 33.50 -15.52 -18.71
C ARG A 57 33.90 -16.35 -19.89
N MET A 58 33.30 -17.52 -20.00
CA MET A 58 33.57 -18.47 -21.06
C MET A 58 32.28 -18.79 -21.79
N THR A 59 32.24 -18.50 -23.10
CA THR A 59 31.14 -18.95 -23.95
C THR A 59 31.47 -20.33 -24.50
N ASN A 60 30.70 -21.34 -24.11
CA ASN A 60 30.80 -22.70 -24.60
C ASN A 60 29.39 -23.31 -24.74
N ASP A 61 28.90 -23.32 -25.99
CA ASP A 61 27.56 -23.84 -26.32
C ASP A 61 27.42 -25.35 -26.08
N ASN A 62 28.52 -26.07 -25.87
CA ASN A 62 28.55 -27.52 -25.65
C ASN A 62 28.84 -27.89 -24.18
N ALA A 63 28.82 -26.94 -23.25
CA ALA A 63 28.99 -27.25 -21.85
C ALA A 63 27.78 -28.03 -21.31
N TRP A 64 28.04 -29.21 -20.73
CA TRP A 64 26.99 -30.13 -20.27
C TRP A 64 27.15 -30.57 -18.81
N TRP A 65 28.30 -30.26 -18.19
CA TRP A 65 28.78 -30.86 -16.95
C TRP A 65 28.25 -30.24 -15.65
N GLY A 66 27.11 -29.56 -15.71
CA GLY A 66 26.38 -29.07 -14.54
C GLY A 66 24.90 -28.89 -14.88
N ASP A 67 24.04 -28.67 -13.88
CA ASP A 67 22.58 -28.71 -14.09
C ASP A 67 22.05 -27.62 -15.03
N HIS A 68 22.83 -26.55 -15.28
CA HIS A 68 22.54 -25.53 -16.30
C HIS A 68 22.23 -26.12 -17.69
N SER A 69 22.85 -27.25 -18.04
CA SER A 69 22.68 -27.90 -19.35
C SER A 69 21.24 -28.35 -19.59
N SER A 70 20.58 -28.88 -18.55
CA SER A 70 19.18 -29.26 -18.61
C SER A 70 18.25 -28.07 -18.92
N PHE A 71 18.60 -26.85 -18.49
CA PHE A 71 17.86 -25.65 -18.84
C PHE A 71 18.07 -25.27 -20.30
N TRP A 72 19.30 -25.40 -20.81
CA TRP A 72 19.62 -25.16 -22.22
C TRP A 72 18.89 -26.13 -23.16
N ASP A 73 18.76 -27.40 -22.78
CA ASP A 73 18.03 -28.42 -23.56
C ASP A 73 16.56 -28.05 -23.81
N TYR A 74 15.96 -27.30 -22.89
CA TYR A 74 14.59 -26.78 -23.00
C TYR A 74 14.53 -25.31 -23.49
N GLY A 75 15.66 -24.74 -23.90
CA GLY A 75 15.75 -23.39 -24.48
C GLY A 75 15.70 -22.25 -23.46
N TYR A 76 15.83 -22.54 -22.16
CA TYR A 76 15.91 -21.51 -21.13
C TYR A 76 17.31 -20.89 -21.05
N THR A 77 17.36 -19.63 -20.64
CA THR A 77 18.62 -18.95 -20.29
C THR A 77 19.19 -19.56 -19.02
N ALA A 78 20.45 -19.98 -19.04
CA ALA A 78 21.16 -20.39 -17.85
C ALA A 78 22.66 -20.10 -17.94
N VAL A 79 23.30 -19.88 -16.80
CA VAL A 79 24.75 -19.83 -16.66
C VAL A 79 25.19 -20.79 -15.57
N MET A 80 26.40 -21.30 -15.70
CA MET A 80 27.09 -22.05 -14.64
C MET A 80 28.20 -21.20 -14.06
N THR A 81 28.18 -21.06 -12.74
CA THR A 81 29.28 -20.48 -11.98
C THR A 81 30.12 -21.62 -11.42
N PHE A 82 31.44 -21.51 -11.56
CA PHE A 82 32.39 -22.55 -11.20
C PHE A 82 33.71 -21.92 -10.72
N GLU A 83 34.38 -22.54 -9.76
CA GLU A 83 35.61 -22.04 -9.15
C GLU A 83 36.86 -22.16 -10.04
N ALA A 84 36.79 -22.86 -11.18
CA ALA A 84 37.94 -23.14 -12.03
C ALA A 84 37.62 -23.23 -13.54
N TYR A 85 38.59 -22.96 -14.41
CA TYR A 85 38.44 -23.26 -15.84
C TYR A 85 39.79 -23.50 -16.54
N PRO A 86 39.89 -24.48 -17.46
CA PRO A 86 38.88 -25.48 -17.84
C PRO A 86 38.61 -26.49 -16.71
N PRO A 87 37.41 -27.09 -16.64
CA PRO A 87 37.11 -28.10 -15.63
C PRO A 87 38.05 -29.31 -15.74
N TRP A 88 38.37 -29.92 -14.60
CA TRP A 88 39.23 -31.10 -14.40
C TRP A 88 40.72 -30.99 -14.81
N SER A 89 41.06 -30.04 -15.67
CA SER A 89 42.41 -29.90 -16.26
C SER A 89 43.03 -28.52 -16.04
N GLY A 90 42.25 -27.55 -15.56
CA GLY A 90 42.74 -26.25 -15.13
C GLY A 90 43.68 -26.36 -13.94
N SER A 91 44.70 -25.50 -13.91
CA SER A 91 45.66 -25.42 -12.81
C SER A 91 45.04 -24.99 -11.48
N ASP A 92 43.85 -24.41 -11.53
CA ASP A 92 43.02 -23.91 -10.44
C ASP A 92 41.98 -24.93 -9.95
N PHE A 93 41.77 -26.05 -10.67
CA PHE A 93 40.76 -27.05 -10.30
C PHE A 93 41.02 -27.68 -8.93
N ASN A 94 39.95 -27.94 -8.17
CA ASN A 94 40.02 -28.59 -6.86
C ASN A 94 40.53 -30.03 -7.00
N LEU A 95 41.74 -30.28 -6.51
CA LEU A 95 42.40 -31.58 -6.59
C LEU A 95 41.77 -32.65 -5.69
N TYR A 96 40.92 -32.26 -4.74
CA TYR A 96 40.20 -33.16 -3.83
C TYR A 96 38.78 -33.48 -4.31
N TYR A 97 38.32 -32.87 -5.41
CA TYR A 97 37.00 -33.13 -5.96
C TYR A 97 36.79 -34.64 -6.20
N HIS A 98 35.62 -35.15 -5.78
CA HIS A 98 35.27 -36.57 -5.83
C HIS A 98 36.19 -37.50 -5.01
N THR A 99 36.87 -36.98 -3.99
CA THR A 99 37.60 -37.80 -3.01
C THR A 99 37.06 -37.58 -1.59
N PRO A 100 37.33 -38.48 -0.64
CA PRO A 100 36.97 -38.28 0.77
C PRO A 100 37.61 -37.04 1.41
N GLU A 101 38.62 -36.45 0.77
CA GLU A 101 39.32 -35.25 1.20
C GLU A 101 38.64 -33.95 0.75
N ASP A 102 37.55 -34.01 -0.01
CA ASP A 102 36.72 -32.84 -0.33
C ASP A 102 35.98 -32.35 0.92
N THR A 103 36.69 -31.55 1.71
CA THR A 103 36.35 -31.23 3.09
C THR A 103 36.43 -29.74 3.34
N LEU A 104 35.67 -29.25 4.32
CA LEU A 104 35.52 -27.82 4.58
C LEU A 104 36.86 -27.10 4.85
N ASP A 105 37.86 -27.77 5.43
CA ASP A 105 39.19 -27.20 5.69
C ASP A 105 40.03 -26.98 4.43
N LYS A 106 39.54 -27.44 3.27
CA LYS A 106 40.13 -27.20 1.95
C LYS A 106 39.56 -25.97 1.25
N LEU A 107 38.46 -25.42 1.76
CA LEU A 107 37.71 -24.34 1.12
C LEU A 107 38.12 -22.96 1.68
N ASP A 108 38.02 -21.95 0.83
CA ASP A 108 38.10 -20.54 1.19
C ASP A 108 36.69 -19.96 1.31
N LEU A 109 36.28 -19.67 2.54
CA LEU A 109 34.93 -19.19 2.84
C LEU A 109 34.70 -17.72 2.44
N ASP A 110 35.76 -16.91 2.30
CA ASP A 110 35.61 -15.53 1.82
C ASP A 110 35.36 -15.52 0.30
N PHE A 111 36.06 -16.39 -0.43
CA PHE A 111 35.79 -16.66 -1.84
C PHE A 111 34.36 -17.17 -2.04
N ALA A 112 33.94 -18.18 -1.28
CA ALA A 112 32.57 -18.69 -1.31
C ALA A 112 31.52 -17.61 -1.00
N LEU A 113 31.79 -16.75 0.00
CA LEU A 113 30.91 -15.65 0.38
C LEU A 113 30.76 -14.63 -0.75
N LYS A 114 31.86 -14.23 -1.41
CA LYS A 114 31.80 -13.28 -2.52
C LYS A 114 31.09 -13.88 -3.73
N ASN A 115 31.34 -15.13 -4.06
CA ASN A 115 30.65 -15.84 -5.15
C ASN A 115 29.15 -15.92 -4.90
N THR A 116 28.77 -16.26 -3.66
CA THR A 116 27.38 -16.29 -3.20
C THR A 116 26.74 -14.91 -3.29
N LYS A 117 27.41 -13.85 -2.79
CA LYS A 117 26.90 -12.48 -2.86
C LYS A 117 26.66 -12.01 -4.29
N THR A 118 27.57 -12.33 -5.22
CA THR A 118 27.41 -11.99 -6.63
C THR A 118 26.14 -12.62 -7.19
N CYS A 119 25.93 -13.92 -6.97
CA CYS A 119 24.76 -14.63 -7.48
C CYS A 119 23.46 -14.13 -6.85
N ILE A 120 23.42 -13.95 -5.52
CA ILE A 120 22.23 -13.46 -4.80
C ILE A 120 21.89 -12.03 -5.22
N ALA A 121 22.88 -11.13 -5.30
CA ALA A 121 22.65 -9.76 -5.76
C ALA A 121 22.06 -9.74 -7.17
N THR A 122 22.49 -10.65 -8.05
CA THR A 122 21.92 -10.76 -9.39
C THR A 122 20.47 -11.21 -9.36
N VAL A 123 20.15 -12.22 -8.57
CA VAL A 123 18.76 -12.67 -8.41
C VAL A 123 17.90 -11.53 -7.85
N CYS A 124 18.38 -10.79 -6.85
CA CYS A 124 17.65 -9.66 -6.28
C CYS A 124 17.39 -8.54 -7.30
N GLU A 125 18.36 -8.21 -8.15
CA GLU A 125 18.17 -7.18 -9.18
C GLU A 125 17.26 -7.65 -10.32
N LEU A 126 17.40 -8.92 -10.76
CA LEU A 126 16.53 -9.50 -11.80
C LEU A 126 15.09 -9.75 -11.32
N ALA A 127 14.91 -10.06 -10.04
CA ALA A 127 13.60 -10.18 -9.43
C ALA A 127 12.89 -8.83 -9.33
N ASP A 128 13.63 -7.74 -9.54
CA ASP A 128 13.16 -6.35 -9.58
C ASP A 128 12.06 -6.07 -8.56
N PRO A 129 12.35 -6.17 -7.25
CA PRO A 129 11.35 -5.96 -6.20
C PRO A 129 10.74 -4.55 -6.22
N TYR A 130 11.22 -3.65 -7.09
CA TYR A 130 10.77 -2.27 -7.24
C TYR A 130 10.04 -1.98 -8.58
N ASN A 131 10.10 -2.84 -9.61
CA ASN A 131 9.27 -2.74 -10.85
C ASN A 131 8.25 -3.88 -11.03
N LEU A 132 7.82 -4.56 -9.97
CA LEU A 132 6.45 -5.07 -10.01
C LEU A 132 5.53 -3.86 -10.17
N PRO A 133 4.45 -3.88 -10.99
CA PRO A 133 3.41 -2.88 -10.87
C PRO A 133 2.92 -2.96 -9.43
N THR A 134 3.44 -2.05 -8.62
CA THR A 134 3.24 -2.03 -7.19
C THR A 134 1.82 -1.60 -7.05
N LYS A 135 0.95 -2.59 -6.76
CA LYS A 135 -0.43 -2.31 -6.46
C LYS A 135 -0.43 -1.20 -5.41
N ILE A 136 -1.00 -0.02 -5.70
CA ILE A 136 -1.20 1.04 -4.72
C ILE A 136 -1.76 0.35 -3.48
N THR A 137 -1.23 0.72 -2.32
CA THR A 137 -1.66 0.09 -1.06
C THR A 137 -2.04 1.19 -0.11
N LEU A 138 -3.31 1.21 0.31
CA LEU A 138 -3.77 2.09 1.36
C LEU A 138 -3.30 1.54 2.71
N LEU A 139 -2.59 2.37 3.46
CA LEU A 139 -2.05 2.05 4.78
C LEU A 139 -2.98 2.53 5.89
N GLU A 140 -3.64 3.67 5.69
CA GLU A 140 -4.59 4.27 6.62
C GLU A 140 -5.85 4.74 5.87
N PRO A 141 -7.07 4.50 6.39
CA PRO A 141 -7.36 3.83 7.67
C PRO A 141 -7.13 2.30 7.68
N ASP A 142 -6.69 1.76 8.83
CA ASP A 142 -6.54 0.32 9.12
C ASP A 142 -7.68 -0.25 10.00
N GLY A 143 -8.54 0.62 10.53
CA GLY A 143 -9.69 0.30 11.35
C GLY A 143 -9.40 0.07 12.83
N LYS A 144 -8.15 0.20 13.31
CA LYS A 144 -7.80 -0.06 14.72
C LYS A 144 -7.78 1.18 15.59
N ASN A 145 -7.50 2.36 15.03
CA ASN A 145 -7.50 3.64 15.75
C ASN A 145 -8.00 4.80 14.88
N ASP A 146 -8.85 4.51 13.92
CA ASP A 146 -9.32 5.48 12.94
C ASP A 146 -10.62 6.09 13.39
N THR A 147 -10.50 7.11 14.23
CA THR A 147 -11.63 7.94 14.65
C THR A 147 -11.25 9.41 14.55
N VAL A 148 -12.11 10.19 13.92
CA VAL A 148 -11.93 11.65 13.76
C VAL A 148 -13.24 12.34 14.09
N LYS A 149 -13.18 13.51 14.73
CA LYS A 149 -14.38 14.33 14.91
C LYS A 149 -14.68 15.09 13.64
N TRP A 150 -15.96 15.26 13.34
CA TRP A 150 -16.39 16.09 12.22
C TRP A 150 -15.71 17.47 12.24
N GLY A 151 -15.15 17.86 11.09
CA GLY A 151 -14.44 19.12 10.91
C GLY A 151 -12.98 19.10 11.39
N GLU A 152 -12.50 18.00 11.98
CA GLU A 152 -11.08 17.76 12.16
C GLU A 152 -10.48 17.08 10.92
N LYS A 153 -9.15 17.08 10.87
CA LYS A 153 -8.38 16.53 9.75
C LYS A 153 -7.90 15.12 10.04
N TYR A 154 -7.94 14.27 9.03
CA TYR A 154 -7.47 12.88 9.10
C TYR A 154 -6.39 12.61 8.03
N ASN A 155 -5.37 11.82 8.35
CA ASN A 155 -4.29 11.51 7.43
C ASN A 155 -4.56 10.19 6.71
N ILE A 156 -4.85 10.27 5.41
CA ILE A 156 -4.90 9.10 4.52
C ILE A 156 -3.47 8.82 4.07
N LEU A 157 -2.99 7.59 4.27
CA LEU A 157 -1.64 7.16 3.91
C LEU A 157 -1.68 6.06 2.86
N TRP A 158 -0.77 6.12 1.90
CA TRP A 158 -0.59 5.07 0.90
C TRP A 158 0.89 4.85 0.62
N SER A 159 1.18 3.81 -0.13
CA SER A 159 2.52 3.58 -0.67
C SER A 159 2.42 3.13 -2.13
N ARG A 160 3.57 2.79 -2.72
CA ARG A 160 3.62 1.96 -3.93
C ARG A 160 3.18 2.65 -5.23
N THR A 161 3.01 3.96 -5.21
CA THR A 161 2.87 4.77 -6.43
C THR A 161 3.47 6.16 -6.24
N THR A 162 4.05 6.69 -7.32
CA THR A 162 4.45 8.11 -7.44
C THR A 162 3.63 8.85 -8.49
N ASN A 163 2.64 8.17 -9.10
CA ASN A 163 1.76 8.75 -10.11
C ASN A 163 0.69 9.64 -9.47
N GLN A 164 -0.10 10.33 -10.29
CA GLN A 164 -1.30 10.99 -9.80
C GLN A 164 -2.32 9.95 -9.29
N ILE A 165 -2.91 10.21 -8.13
CA ILE A 165 -3.93 9.35 -7.53
C ILE A 165 -5.24 10.10 -7.28
N SER A 166 -6.37 9.40 -7.31
CA SER A 166 -7.63 9.87 -6.75
C SER A 166 -7.99 9.14 -5.46
N LEU A 167 -8.53 9.87 -4.49
CA LEU A 167 -9.03 9.36 -3.22
C LEU A 167 -10.54 9.61 -3.15
N SER A 168 -11.29 8.62 -2.67
CA SER A 168 -12.74 8.68 -2.43
C SER A 168 -13.08 8.00 -1.11
N TYR A 169 -14.21 8.36 -0.50
CA TYR A 169 -14.78 7.62 0.63
C TYR A 169 -16.10 6.95 0.26
N ALA A 170 -16.44 5.85 0.92
CA ALA A 170 -17.71 5.14 0.76
C ALA A 170 -18.14 4.47 2.08
N PRO A 171 -19.44 4.27 2.34
CA PRO A 171 -19.92 3.59 3.57
C PRO A 171 -19.53 2.10 3.63
N GLY A 172 -18.97 1.55 2.55
CA GLY A 172 -18.48 0.17 2.44
C GLY A 172 -17.69 0.00 1.15
N ILE A 173 -16.95 -1.11 1.02
CA ILE A 173 -16.11 -1.41 -0.15
C ILE A 173 -16.90 -1.58 -1.47
N ASP A 174 -18.21 -1.81 -1.38
CA ASP A 174 -19.13 -1.88 -2.52
C ASP A 174 -20.03 -0.64 -2.64
N GLY A 175 -19.82 0.36 -1.78
CA GLY A 175 -20.63 1.57 -1.72
C GLY A 175 -20.33 2.57 -2.84
N GLU A 176 -21.21 3.55 -2.99
CA GLU A 176 -21.00 4.69 -3.87
C GLU A 176 -19.79 5.50 -3.39
N LYS A 177 -18.87 5.78 -4.32
CA LYS A 177 -17.61 6.48 -4.05
C LYS A 177 -17.86 7.99 -4.12
N ASN A 178 -17.67 8.66 -2.99
CA ASN A 178 -17.72 10.11 -2.88
C ASN A 178 -16.30 10.67 -2.99
N PRO A 179 -16.01 11.57 -3.94
CA PRO A 179 -14.65 12.05 -4.16
C PRO A 179 -14.13 12.88 -2.98
N ILE A 180 -12.87 12.65 -2.62
CA ILE A 180 -12.12 13.46 -1.65
C ILE A 180 -11.20 14.43 -2.40
N VAL A 181 -10.26 13.89 -3.18
CA VAL A 181 -9.22 14.67 -3.86
C VAL A 181 -8.57 13.88 -5.00
N THR A 182 -7.95 14.59 -5.93
CA THR A 182 -6.91 14.04 -6.82
C THR A 182 -5.59 14.75 -6.51
N CYS A 183 -4.55 13.99 -6.20
CA CYS A 183 -3.26 14.54 -5.72
C CYS A 183 -2.06 13.78 -6.28
N ASP A 184 -0.87 14.32 -6.02
CA ASP A 184 0.40 13.69 -6.36
C ASP A 184 0.67 12.50 -5.43
N GLY A 185 0.72 11.30 -5.98
CA GLY A 185 0.96 10.06 -5.25
C GLY A 185 2.34 9.97 -4.63
N SER A 186 3.32 10.73 -5.10
CA SER A 186 4.66 10.78 -4.48
C SER A 186 4.66 11.40 -3.07
N LEU A 187 3.55 12.04 -2.66
CA LEU A 187 3.38 12.58 -1.31
C LEU A 187 3.17 11.48 -0.25
N GLU A 188 2.72 10.29 -0.65
CA GLU A 188 2.39 9.14 0.23
C GLU A 188 1.38 9.43 1.35
N LYS A 189 0.79 10.64 1.33
CA LYS A 189 -0.05 11.18 2.39
C LYS A 189 -0.97 12.28 1.87
N TYR A 190 -2.21 12.29 2.33
CA TYR A 190 -3.15 13.39 2.18
C TYR A 190 -3.86 13.69 3.50
N GLU A 191 -3.94 14.97 3.84
CA GLU A 191 -4.62 15.44 5.05
C GLU A 191 -6.05 15.85 4.70
N TRP A 192 -7.00 14.95 4.94
CA TRP A 192 -8.42 15.11 4.61
C TRP A 192 -9.19 15.91 5.65
N ASP A 193 -9.82 17.02 5.24
CA ASP A 193 -10.78 17.79 6.03
C ASP A 193 -12.17 17.14 6.00
N THR A 194 -12.65 16.68 7.15
CA THR A 194 -13.91 15.93 7.28
C THR A 194 -15.15 16.81 7.45
N SER A 195 -15.04 18.13 7.37
CA SER A 195 -16.16 19.08 7.55
C SER A 195 -17.31 18.91 6.55
N SER A 196 -17.09 18.22 5.43
CA SER A 196 -18.12 17.95 4.42
C SER A 196 -18.59 16.49 4.42
N THR A 197 -18.14 15.68 5.37
CA THR A 197 -18.45 14.25 5.47
C THR A 197 -19.48 14.06 6.57
N PRO A 198 -20.62 13.38 6.31
CA PRO A 198 -21.56 13.06 7.37
C PRO A 198 -20.90 12.18 8.45
N GLN A 199 -21.54 12.09 9.62
CA GLN A 199 -21.10 11.13 10.62
C GLN A 199 -21.33 9.69 10.13
N GLY A 200 -20.43 8.79 10.49
CA GLY A 200 -20.54 7.38 10.12
C GLY A 200 -19.18 6.70 9.97
N GLU A 201 -19.22 5.45 9.54
CA GLU A 201 -18.03 4.65 9.20
C GLU A 201 -17.82 4.66 7.69
N TYR A 202 -16.59 4.91 7.26
CA TYR A 202 -16.24 5.02 5.85
C TYR A 202 -14.95 4.29 5.50
N TYR A 203 -14.97 3.56 4.40
CA TYR A 203 -13.78 3.02 3.75
C TYR A 203 -13.23 4.03 2.75
N ILE A 204 -11.91 4.07 2.60
CA ILE A 204 -11.24 4.90 1.61
C ILE A 204 -10.89 4.05 0.41
N TYR A 205 -11.12 4.59 -0.78
CA TYR A 205 -10.70 4.01 -2.05
C TYR A 205 -9.65 4.91 -2.68
N ALA A 206 -8.53 4.33 -3.09
CA ALA A 206 -7.48 5.00 -3.82
C ALA A 206 -7.35 4.39 -5.21
N LYS A 207 -7.12 5.23 -6.22
CA LYS A 207 -6.87 4.79 -7.60
C LYS A 207 -5.69 5.55 -8.20
N ASP A 208 -4.73 4.81 -8.73
CA ASP A 208 -3.66 5.33 -9.58
C ASP A 208 -4.27 5.68 -10.96
N GLU A 209 -4.22 6.96 -11.32
CA GLU A 209 -4.85 7.44 -12.55
C GLU A 209 -4.04 7.16 -13.81
N VAL A 210 -2.76 6.79 -13.68
CA VAL A 210 -1.88 6.49 -14.82
C VAL A 210 -1.97 5.01 -15.16
N ASN A 211 -1.86 4.14 -14.16
CA ASN A 211 -1.81 2.70 -14.36
C ASN A 211 -3.19 2.02 -14.19
N GLY A 212 -4.18 2.75 -13.66
CA GLY A 212 -5.54 2.25 -13.44
C GLY A 212 -5.68 1.31 -12.24
N ASP A 213 -4.61 1.15 -11.46
CA ASP A 213 -4.59 0.31 -10.28
C ASP A 213 -5.33 0.96 -9.10
N SER A 214 -5.80 0.15 -8.14
CA SER A 214 -6.60 0.66 -7.04
C SER A 214 -6.58 -0.21 -5.80
N ASP A 215 -6.89 0.41 -4.66
CA ASP A 215 -6.99 -0.29 -3.38
C ASP A 215 -8.07 0.30 -2.49
N TRP A 216 -8.54 -0.51 -1.56
CA TRP A 216 -9.42 -0.10 -0.47
C TRP A 216 -8.65 -0.11 0.83
N SER A 217 -9.00 0.80 1.74
CA SER A 217 -8.51 0.78 3.11
C SER A 217 -8.85 -0.55 3.78
N SER A 218 -7.94 -1.06 4.62
CA SER A 218 -8.11 -2.37 5.25
C SER A 218 -9.15 -2.37 6.38
N GLY A 219 -9.50 -1.19 6.88
CA GLY A 219 -10.62 -0.95 7.79
C GLY A 219 -11.26 0.42 7.57
N PRO A 220 -12.37 0.72 8.26
CA PRO A 220 -13.06 1.98 8.14
C PRO A 220 -12.47 3.08 9.05
N LEU A 221 -12.63 4.33 8.64
CA LEU A 221 -12.55 5.51 9.50
C LEU A 221 -13.93 5.81 10.10
N THR A 222 -14.00 5.99 11.41
CA THR A 222 -15.20 6.51 12.09
C THR A 222 -15.15 8.04 12.17
N VAL A 223 -16.09 8.71 11.50
CA VAL A 223 -16.32 10.16 11.64
C VAL A 223 -17.40 10.38 12.70
N LEU A 224 -17.01 10.91 13.85
CA LEU A 224 -17.93 11.25 14.95
C LEU A 224 -18.67 12.56 14.67
N ALA A 225 -19.88 12.70 15.20
CA ALA A 225 -20.54 14.00 15.28
C ALA A 225 -19.61 15.05 15.90
N GLY A 226 -19.55 16.23 15.27
CA GLY A 226 -18.92 17.40 15.87
C GLY A 226 -19.75 17.96 17.03
N GLU A 227 -19.27 19.03 17.67
CA GLU A 227 -20.14 19.80 18.57
C GLU A 227 -21.35 20.32 17.80
N LEU A 228 -22.56 19.90 18.20
CA LEU A 228 -23.78 20.41 17.62
C LEU A 228 -23.95 21.89 17.97
N ARG A 229 -23.71 22.78 17.02
CA ARG A 229 -23.86 24.24 17.20
C ARG A 229 -25.15 24.72 16.55
N VAL A 230 -26.22 24.66 17.33
CA VAL A 230 -27.53 25.19 16.93
C VAL A 230 -27.66 26.64 17.40
N TYR A 231 -27.90 27.53 16.45
CA TYR A 231 -28.23 28.93 16.71
C TYR A 231 -29.73 29.15 16.55
N VAL A 232 -30.34 29.82 17.53
CA VAL A 232 -31.79 30.08 17.55
C VAL A 232 -32.03 31.58 17.61
N TYR A 233 -32.76 32.11 16.62
CA TYR A 233 -33.06 33.54 16.56
C TYR A 233 -34.42 33.85 15.89
N PRO A 234 -35.08 34.95 16.26
CA PRO A 234 -34.67 35.88 17.32
C PRO A 234 -34.86 35.25 18.71
N ASN A 235 -33.92 35.54 19.61
CA ASN A 235 -34.03 35.19 21.03
C ASN A 235 -33.81 36.48 21.85
N PRO A 236 -34.86 37.08 22.45
CA PRO A 236 -36.21 36.54 22.60
C PRO A 236 -37.05 36.56 21.32
N TYR A 237 -37.96 35.60 21.17
CA TYR A 237 -38.95 35.53 20.08
C TYR A 237 -40.28 36.18 20.50
N TYR A 238 -40.80 37.09 19.70
CA TYR A 238 -42.04 37.81 19.95
C TYR A 238 -43.07 37.51 18.85
N PRO A 239 -44.07 36.64 19.08
CA PRO A 239 -45.05 36.25 18.05
C PRO A 239 -45.92 37.37 17.46
N PHE A 240 -45.89 38.57 18.04
CA PHE A 240 -46.58 39.77 17.55
C PHE A 240 -45.69 40.65 16.65
N LYS A 241 -44.38 40.44 16.67
CA LYS A 241 -43.38 41.24 15.94
C LYS A 241 -42.57 40.36 14.96
N ASP A 242 -42.23 39.17 15.39
CA ASP A 242 -41.38 38.22 14.67
C ASP A 242 -42.25 37.17 13.99
N ASN A 243 -42.06 36.99 12.68
CA ASN A 243 -42.85 36.03 11.91
C ASN A 243 -42.56 34.58 12.34
N GLN A 244 -41.29 34.26 12.62
CA GLN A 244 -40.83 32.88 12.87
C GLN A 244 -39.60 32.88 13.78
N LEU A 245 -39.47 31.83 14.61
CA LEU A 245 -38.24 31.45 15.30
C LEU A 245 -37.44 30.51 14.40
N ILE A 246 -36.18 30.84 14.13
CA ILE A 246 -35.33 30.11 13.18
C ILE A 246 -34.25 29.35 13.96
N PHE A 247 -34.13 28.06 13.67
CA PHE A 247 -33.06 27.18 14.09
C PHE A 247 -32.10 27.01 12.91
N VAL A 248 -30.81 27.25 13.12
CA VAL A 248 -29.74 27.09 12.10
C VAL A 248 -28.61 26.25 12.68
N GLY A 249 -27.96 25.43 11.86
CA GLY A 249 -26.94 24.49 12.30
C GLY A 249 -27.54 23.17 12.80
N LEU A 250 -28.73 22.81 12.29
CA LEU A 250 -29.34 21.52 12.58
C LEU A 250 -28.55 20.40 11.88
N PRO A 251 -28.35 19.24 12.53
CA PRO A 251 -27.73 18.08 11.88
C PRO A 251 -28.66 17.51 10.80
N ASP A 252 -28.12 16.65 9.94
CA ASP A 252 -28.98 15.88 9.04
C ASP A 252 -29.80 14.87 9.86
N TYR A 253 -31.07 14.67 9.49
CA TYR A 253 -32.05 13.89 10.28
C TYR A 253 -32.24 14.40 11.72
N ALA A 254 -32.26 15.72 11.93
CA ALA A 254 -32.40 16.28 13.27
C ALA A 254 -33.77 15.99 13.89
N GLN A 255 -33.78 15.65 15.18
CA GLN A 255 -34.99 15.63 15.99
C GLN A 255 -35.01 16.85 16.91
N LEU A 256 -35.91 17.78 16.63
CA LEU A 256 -36.13 18.98 17.43
C LEU A 256 -37.30 18.77 18.38
N ARG A 257 -37.08 18.99 19.67
CA ARG A 257 -38.14 19.03 20.69
C ARG A 257 -38.10 20.35 21.45
N ILE A 258 -39.28 20.90 21.75
CA ILE A 258 -39.44 22.14 22.49
C ILE A 258 -40.33 21.86 23.70
N TYR A 259 -39.87 22.27 24.88
CA TYR A 259 -40.50 22.03 26.16
C TYR A 259 -40.83 23.34 26.88
N SER A 260 -41.87 23.33 27.70
CA SER A 260 -42.08 24.37 28.71
C SER A 260 -40.98 24.32 29.78
N LEU A 261 -40.88 25.37 30.60
CA LEU A 261 -39.99 25.39 31.77
C LEU A 261 -40.28 24.27 32.79
N THR A 262 -41.51 23.72 32.79
CA THR A 262 -41.89 22.59 33.64
C THR A 262 -41.53 21.23 33.03
N GLY A 263 -40.93 21.20 31.84
CA GLY A 263 -40.53 19.98 31.13
C GLY A 263 -41.65 19.35 30.29
N GLU A 264 -42.78 20.02 30.09
CA GLU A 264 -43.87 19.50 29.26
C GLU A 264 -43.53 19.68 27.77
N LEU A 265 -43.61 18.61 26.98
CA LEU A 265 -43.39 18.66 25.54
C LEU A 265 -44.47 19.50 24.86
N ARG A 266 -44.06 20.50 24.08
CA ARG A 266 -44.96 21.42 23.35
C ARG A 266 -44.89 21.25 21.86
N PHE A 267 -43.77 20.78 21.34
CA PHE A 267 -43.55 20.58 19.92
C PHE A 267 -42.45 19.54 19.69
N GLU A 268 -42.65 18.68 18.71
CA GLU A 268 -41.67 17.71 18.23
C GLU A 268 -41.67 17.72 16.70
N ARG A 269 -40.48 17.63 16.10
CA ARG A 269 -40.35 17.48 14.65
C ARG A 269 -39.06 16.79 14.26
N GLU A 270 -39.18 15.87 13.31
CA GLU A 270 -38.06 15.34 12.53
C GLU A 270 -37.81 16.23 11.30
N ILE A 271 -36.55 16.62 11.11
CA ILE A 271 -36.13 17.57 10.10
C ILE A 271 -35.10 16.88 9.20
N TYR A 272 -35.49 16.67 7.95
CA TYR A 272 -34.73 15.95 6.94
C TYR A 272 -34.06 16.93 5.98
N SER A 273 -32.74 16.82 5.78
CA SER A 273 -31.99 17.51 4.73
C SER A 273 -32.13 19.04 4.70
N GLN A 274 -32.37 19.63 5.87
CA GLN A 274 -32.54 21.07 6.04
C GLN A 274 -31.76 21.50 7.29
N PHE A 275 -30.51 21.93 7.10
CA PHE A 275 -29.63 22.51 8.14
C PHE A 275 -30.19 23.77 8.83
N ARG A 276 -31.41 24.18 8.44
CA ARG A 276 -32.17 25.30 8.94
C ARG A 276 -33.65 24.93 8.95
N TRP A 277 -34.34 25.29 10.02
CA TRP A 277 -35.80 25.14 10.11
C TRP A 277 -36.42 26.34 10.83
N SER A 278 -37.70 26.60 10.59
CA SER A 278 -38.42 27.70 11.23
C SER A 278 -39.73 27.25 11.88
N TRP A 279 -39.98 27.82 13.06
CA TRP A 279 -41.14 27.57 13.89
C TRP A 279 -41.98 28.84 14.04
N GLU A 280 -43.30 28.72 13.89
CA GLU A 280 -44.22 29.84 14.07
C GLU A 280 -44.68 30.03 15.54
N GLY A 281 -44.05 29.34 16.49
CA GLY A 281 -44.45 29.37 17.89
C GLY A 281 -45.82 28.73 18.14
N LYS A 282 -46.11 27.62 17.45
CA LYS A 282 -47.38 26.89 17.55
C LYS A 282 -47.17 25.43 17.92
N ILE A 283 -48.08 24.88 18.72
CA ILE A 283 -48.15 23.45 19.01
C ILE A 283 -48.78 22.68 17.84
N GLU A 284 -48.80 21.34 17.91
CA GLU A 284 -49.34 20.48 16.83
C GLU A 284 -50.79 20.82 16.43
N ASN A 285 -51.63 21.20 17.39
CA ASN A 285 -53.01 21.61 17.15
C ASN A 285 -53.13 23.04 16.56
N ASN A 286 -52.03 23.63 16.09
CA ASN A 286 -51.95 24.98 15.49
C ASN A 286 -52.29 26.15 16.44
N GLU A 287 -52.38 25.88 17.75
CA GLU A 287 -52.52 26.91 18.78
C GLU A 287 -51.17 27.55 19.11
N LYS A 288 -51.16 28.86 19.39
CA LYS A 288 -49.93 29.57 19.78
C LYS A 288 -49.49 29.13 21.17
N VAL A 289 -48.19 28.96 21.36
CA VAL A 289 -47.62 28.69 22.68
C VAL A 289 -47.79 29.91 23.60
N ALA A 290 -47.94 29.66 24.91
CA ALA A 290 -48.06 30.72 25.90
C ALA A 290 -46.74 31.52 26.03
N SER A 291 -46.80 32.77 26.49
CA SER A 291 -45.59 33.52 26.80
C SER A 291 -44.82 32.87 27.97
N GLY A 292 -43.51 32.71 27.84
CA GLY A 292 -42.68 32.10 28.87
C GLY A 292 -41.29 31.71 28.40
N ILE A 293 -40.57 30.97 29.25
CA ILE A 293 -39.28 30.36 28.92
C ILE A 293 -39.53 28.97 28.36
N TYR A 294 -38.88 28.67 27.24
CA TYR A 294 -38.89 27.36 26.60
C TYR A 294 -37.48 26.81 26.54
N ILE A 295 -37.36 25.50 26.70
CA ILE A 295 -36.11 24.75 26.54
C ILE A 295 -36.25 23.94 25.26
N TYR A 296 -35.22 23.91 24.43
CA TYR A 296 -35.21 23.06 23.26
C TYR A 296 -34.07 22.04 23.35
N THR A 297 -34.28 20.88 22.73
CA THR A 297 -33.24 19.88 22.49
C THR A 297 -33.18 19.61 21.01
N VAL A 298 -31.97 19.49 20.46
CA VAL A 298 -31.74 18.99 19.11
C VAL A 298 -30.83 17.78 19.24
N THR A 299 -31.30 16.64 18.73
CA THR A 299 -30.48 15.43 18.60
C THR A 299 -30.31 15.11 17.13
N ASP A 300 -29.21 14.45 16.80
CA ASP A 300 -29.08 13.75 15.52
C ASP A 300 -30.01 12.52 15.55
N GLY A 301 -30.63 12.19 14.42
CA GLY A 301 -31.57 11.06 14.32
C GLY A 301 -30.93 9.68 14.40
N ASN A 302 -29.64 9.60 14.74
CA ASN A 302 -28.85 8.37 14.79
C ASN A 302 -28.56 7.88 16.22
N ASN A 303 -29.12 8.53 17.25
CA ASN A 303 -28.97 8.16 18.66
C ASN A 303 -30.32 7.83 19.33
#